data_AF-A0ABD0KV92-F1
#
_entry.id   AF-A0ABD0KV92-F1
#
_cell.length_a   1.000
_cell.length_b   1.000
_cell.length_c   1.000
_cell.angle_alpha   90.00
_cell.angle_beta   90.00
_cell.angle_gamma   90.00
#
_symmetry.space_group_name_H-M   'P 1'
#
loop_
_entity.id
_entity.type
_entity.pdbx_description
1 polymer ?
#
loop_
_entity_poly.entity_id
_entity_poly.type
_entity_poly.pdbx_seq_one_letter_code
_entity_poly.pdbx_strand_id
1 'polypeptide(L)'
;MTFLAYRYNLLFSATCRGLKCKVASQNIQVCYQVSFASRIQETGPSSYLHILQEAHLLLRWELRRQVTLDPTLLDLFQESCALLGDYYSWPRQDDWHLCLPYYQKSGMRVDEVVRQAIQHRQHSKEQTSVYVYGRGLMAYLDWVLFRSDVPLDMKEDTSNSVLNIYAQTSPEQLPTLLLLSRLQNYSPETAQRLLTELSELKESRGEQSSTLDQLANVKGELVQVCTAHPEIIHTGVSEFTPLGQLMRCHTPTTLLQILAEIVGGGAITLESCLQLLENNCDTARCRNNQVREFLEIVLNDARRKFWFEEAASLLCEIYVQRLLLGLRAQPQSHVGPGPPRLHMPSGNGHFATRFSWLDHIPPVNSPSALTARCPHVSMVTPSGLRTSSLPLSMHTGGAKKGGEGEAACTCAFCLQDLLKLQSLLCSNRANPELVRQVQGLVEARTDMIGWDSIWILCNFRHQTKVVTEFVVDKYHQIVAKFATSLYERHLDKWQLLLRCLEGRLREATSVGSRSASPSESDQNTLLSAYKDVLSEMVELFSAEEFLMALPADGSMYFLLPFITRSLQRKHLTQLKGHITSKGKALMTHLTTES
;
A
#
# COMPACT_ATOMS: atom_id res chain seq x y z
N MET A 1 32.71 -50.12 23.20
CA MET A 1 31.31 -49.68 23.34
C MET A 1 30.30 -50.73 22.81
N THR A 2 30.63 -52.02 22.86
CA THR A 2 29.81 -53.12 22.33
C THR A 2 28.90 -53.77 23.38
N PHE A 3 29.00 -53.34 24.64
CA PHE A 3 28.31 -53.96 25.78
C PHE A 3 27.02 -53.25 26.22
N LEU A 4 26.79 -51.99 25.81
CA LEU A 4 25.54 -51.28 26.10
C LEU A 4 24.44 -51.52 25.05
N ALA A 5 24.82 -51.78 23.79
CA ALA A 5 23.88 -52.06 22.70
C ALA A 5 23.19 -53.43 22.82
N TYR A 6 23.83 -54.41 23.46
CA TYR A 6 23.27 -55.76 23.61
C TYR A 6 22.21 -55.84 24.74
N ARG A 7 22.32 -55.00 25.77
CA ARG A 7 21.40 -55.02 26.91
C ARG A 7 20.04 -54.37 26.63
N TYR A 8 19.99 -53.43 25.69
CA TYR A 8 18.73 -52.81 25.26
C TYR A 8 17.95 -53.65 24.23
N ASN A 9 18.63 -54.45 23.40
CA ASN A 9 17.97 -55.34 22.44
C ASN A 9 17.23 -56.52 23.10
N LEU A 10 17.69 -56.99 24.25
CA LEU A 10 17.10 -58.14 24.96
C LEU A 10 15.84 -57.82 25.76
N LEU A 11 15.61 -56.55 26.13
CA LEU A 11 14.40 -56.15 26.85
C LEU A 11 13.19 -55.88 25.95
N PHE A 12 13.41 -55.68 24.64
CA PHE A 12 12.32 -55.42 23.68
C PHE A 12 11.94 -56.65 22.84
N SER A 13 12.80 -57.67 22.77
CA SER A 13 12.54 -58.85 21.92
C SER A 13 11.62 -59.91 22.56
N ALA A 14 11.23 -59.76 23.83
CA ALA A 14 10.45 -60.78 24.54
C ALA A 14 8.92 -60.67 24.34
N THR A 15 8.40 -59.60 23.72
CA THR A 15 6.93 -59.36 23.70
C THR A 15 6.32 -59.07 22.33
N CYS A 16 6.99 -59.38 21.22
CA CYS A 16 6.39 -59.21 19.89
C CYS A 16 6.69 -60.39 18.96
N ARG A 17 5.96 -61.50 19.15
CA ARG A 17 5.72 -62.49 18.09
C ARG A 17 4.64 -61.94 17.16
N GLY A 18 5.00 -61.58 15.93
CA GLY A 18 4.02 -61.23 14.89
C GLY A 18 4.55 -60.20 13.90
N LEU A 19 4.63 -60.60 12.62
CA LEU A 19 5.21 -59.92 11.46
C LEU A 19 4.54 -58.60 11.00
N LYS A 20 4.11 -57.72 11.92
CA LYS A 20 3.69 -56.33 11.62
C LYS A 20 4.55 -55.26 12.32
N CYS A 21 5.55 -55.65 13.10
CA CYS A 21 6.25 -54.75 14.02
C CYS A 21 7.66 -54.26 13.57
N LYS A 22 8.07 -54.46 12.31
CA LYS A 22 9.41 -54.03 11.84
C LYS A 22 9.49 -52.57 11.39
N VAL A 23 8.40 -52.00 10.87
CA VAL A 23 8.36 -50.59 10.40
C VAL A 23 8.14 -49.64 11.58
N ALA A 24 7.28 -50.03 12.54
CA ALA A 24 7.07 -49.27 13.77
C ALA A 24 8.31 -49.21 14.67
N SER A 25 9.11 -50.27 14.75
CA SER A 25 10.32 -50.29 15.59
C SER A 25 11.45 -49.40 15.06
N GLN A 26 11.62 -49.30 13.74
CA GLN A 26 12.62 -48.43 13.12
C GLN A 26 12.25 -46.94 13.26
N ASN A 27 10.98 -46.57 13.07
CA ASN A 27 10.53 -45.19 13.28
C ASN A 27 10.69 -44.74 14.74
N ILE A 28 10.37 -45.61 15.71
CA ILE A 28 10.57 -45.32 17.15
C ILE A 28 12.07 -45.16 17.48
N GLN A 29 12.93 -46.00 16.88
CA GLN A 29 14.38 -45.93 17.08
C GLN A 29 14.98 -44.64 16.52
N VAL A 30 14.51 -44.18 15.36
CA VAL A 30 14.98 -42.94 14.73
C VAL A 30 14.48 -41.70 15.48
N CYS A 31 13.22 -41.67 15.93
CA CYS A 31 12.72 -40.61 16.82
C CYS A 31 13.53 -40.52 18.12
N TYR A 32 13.89 -41.67 18.69
CA TYR A 32 14.73 -41.72 19.88
C TYR A 32 16.15 -41.21 19.60
N GLN A 33 16.74 -41.54 18.44
CA GLN A 33 18.08 -41.06 18.06
C GLN A 33 18.13 -39.55 17.84
N VAL A 34 17.14 -38.95 17.17
CA VAL A 34 17.05 -37.49 16.97
C VAL A 34 16.86 -36.78 18.32
N SER A 35 15.94 -37.25 19.16
CA SER A 35 15.69 -36.66 20.48
C SER A 35 16.83 -36.88 21.49
N PHE A 36 17.59 -37.99 21.36
CA PHE A 36 18.79 -38.24 22.15
C PHE A 36 19.97 -37.40 21.70
N ALA A 37 20.16 -37.19 20.38
CA ALA A 37 21.17 -36.30 19.83
C ALA A 37 21.03 -34.89 20.44
N SER A 38 19.83 -34.32 20.45
CA SER A 38 19.59 -32.99 21.04
C SER A 38 19.95 -32.89 22.53
N ARG A 39 20.01 -34.00 23.28
CA ARG A 39 20.40 -34.01 24.70
C ARG A 39 21.90 -34.11 24.94
N ILE A 40 22.66 -34.63 23.97
CA ILE A 40 24.12 -34.78 24.08
C ILE A 40 24.90 -33.69 23.33
N GLN A 41 24.18 -32.77 22.69
CA GLN A 41 24.70 -31.65 21.92
C GLN A 41 25.80 -30.86 22.68
N GLU A 42 25.62 -30.66 23.99
CA GLU A 42 26.56 -29.91 24.83
C GLU A 42 27.69 -30.77 25.44
N THR A 43 27.52 -32.09 25.51
CA THR A 43 28.44 -32.99 26.25
C THR A 43 29.42 -33.74 25.35
N GLY A 44 29.15 -33.83 24.04
CA GLY A 44 30.02 -34.51 23.08
C GLY A 44 29.71 -34.17 21.62
N PRO A 45 30.29 -33.10 21.03
CA PRO A 45 29.95 -32.62 19.69
C PRO A 45 30.22 -33.64 18.57
N SER A 46 31.25 -34.47 18.71
CA SER A 46 31.53 -35.55 17.73
C SER A 46 30.54 -36.71 17.82
N SER A 47 30.11 -37.07 19.04
CA SER A 47 29.08 -38.09 19.26
C SER A 47 27.70 -37.61 18.81
N TYR A 48 27.41 -36.32 19.01
CA TYR A 48 26.22 -35.65 18.51
C TYR A 48 26.12 -35.74 16.98
N LEU A 49 27.18 -35.32 16.27
CA LEU A 49 27.22 -35.37 14.81
C LEU A 49 27.04 -36.79 14.27
N HIS A 50 27.73 -37.77 14.85
CA HIS A 50 27.68 -39.15 14.39
C HIS A 50 26.26 -39.73 14.50
N ILE A 51 25.60 -39.55 15.64
CA ILE A 51 24.23 -40.06 15.86
C ILE A 51 23.23 -39.35 14.94
N LEU A 52 23.41 -38.04 14.74
CA LEU A 52 22.53 -37.25 13.87
C LEU A 52 22.70 -37.64 12.39
N GLN A 53 23.93 -37.88 11.93
CA GLN A 53 24.21 -38.37 10.58
C GLN A 53 23.64 -39.78 10.36
N GLU A 54 23.78 -40.68 11.34
CA GLU A 54 23.21 -42.03 11.28
C GLU A 54 21.68 -41.97 11.19
N ALA A 55 21.03 -41.17 12.04
CA ALA A 55 19.59 -40.95 12.00
C ALA A 55 19.13 -40.35 10.66
N HIS A 56 19.85 -39.35 10.14
CA HIS A 56 19.54 -38.73 8.86
C HIS A 56 19.65 -39.71 7.68
N LEU A 57 20.65 -40.59 7.68
CA LEU A 57 20.81 -41.63 6.65
C LEU A 57 19.66 -42.65 6.69
N LEU A 58 19.23 -43.05 7.88
CA LEU A 58 18.09 -43.95 8.07
C LEU A 58 16.78 -43.30 7.58
N LEU A 59 16.54 -42.03 7.90
CA LEU A 59 15.37 -41.26 7.42
C LEU A 59 15.37 -41.15 5.89
N ARG A 60 16.52 -40.82 5.30
CA ARG A 60 16.67 -40.72 3.84
C ARG A 60 16.47 -42.05 3.14
N TRP A 61 16.93 -43.15 3.74
CA TRP A 61 16.71 -44.50 3.23
C TRP A 61 15.22 -44.86 3.25
N GLU A 62 14.53 -44.58 4.35
CA GLU A 62 13.12 -44.92 4.50
C GLU A 62 12.22 -44.11 3.56
N LEU A 63 12.47 -42.80 3.42
CA LEU A 63 11.76 -41.94 2.46
C LEU A 63 11.91 -42.39 1.01
N ARG A 64 13.05 -42.98 0.63
CA ARG A 64 13.28 -43.50 -0.73
C ARG A 64 12.54 -44.82 -1.00
N ARG A 65 12.25 -45.59 0.04
CA ARG A 65 11.63 -46.92 -0.07
C ARG A 65 10.10 -46.84 -0.11
N GLN A 66 9.52 -45.79 0.47
CA GLN A 66 8.07 -45.63 0.55
C GLN A 66 7.47 -45.13 -0.78
N VAL A 67 6.39 -45.79 -1.22
CA VAL A 67 5.61 -45.40 -2.42
C VAL A 67 4.70 -44.20 -2.13
N THR A 68 4.29 -44.04 -0.86
CA THR A 68 3.47 -42.92 -0.37
C THR A 68 4.23 -42.21 0.74
N LEU A 69 4.41 -40.89 0.65
CA LEU A 69 5.11 -40.12 1.68
C LEU A 69 4.30 -40.10 2.99
N ASP A 70 4.86 -40.69 4.05
CA ASP A 70 4.39 -40.48 5.42
C ASP A 70 4.77 -39.05 5.88
N PRO A 71 3.79 -38.18 6.21
CA PRO A 71 4.06 -36.81 6.63
C PRO A 71 4.93 -36.75 7.89
N THR A 72 4.75 -37.71 8.81
CA THR A 72 5.51 -37.78 10.07
C THR A 72 7.00 -38.05 9.83
N LEU A 73 7.31 -38.87 8.84
CA LEU A 73 8.68 -39.19 8.45
C LEU A 73 9.34 -38.03 7.71
N LEU A 74 8.56 -37.28 6.93
CA LEU A 74 9.01 -36.06 6.26
C LEU A 74 9.34 -34.96 7.27
N ASP A 75 8.51 -34.78 8.30
CA ASP A 75 8.75 -33.82 9.39
C ASP A 75 10.06 -34.15 10.14
N LEU A 76 10.28 -35.42 10.50
CA LEU A 76 11.52 -35.86 11.15
C LEU A 76 12.75 -35.70 10.24
N PHE A 77 12.58 -35.91 8.93
CA PHE A 77 13.65 -35.67 7.97
C PHE A 77 13.99 -34.18 7.87
N GLN A 78 12.99 -33.31 7.83
CA GLN A 78 13.20 -31.85 7.84
C GLN A 78 13.84 -31.37 9.14
N GLU A 79 13.43 -31.92 10.29
CA GLU A 79 14.03 -31.66 11.60
C GLU A 79 15.50 -32.12 11.64
N SER A 80 15.81 -33.31 11.12
CA SER A 80 17.19 -33.79 11.02
C SER A 80 18.05 -32.90 10.12
N CYS A 81 17.49 -32.37 9.03
CA CYS A 81 18.16 -31.40 8.16
C CYS A 81 18.39 -30.08 8.87
N ALA A 82 17.44 -29.60 9.66
CA ALA A 82 17.59 -28.38 10.46
C ALA A 82 18.74 -28.51 11.46
N LEU A 83 18.75 -29.58 12.26
CA LEU A 83 19.80 -29.83 13.26
C LEU A 83 21.19 -29.98 12.63
N LEU A 84 21.29 -30.63 11.46
CA LEU A 84 22.56 -30.71 10.71
C LEU A 84 22.96 -29.34 10.16
N GLY A 85 22.01 -28.57 9.65
CA GLY A 85 22.22 -27.18 9.23
C GLY A 85 22.78 -26.33 10.36
N ASP A 86 22.19 -26.41 11.55
CA ASP A 86 22.62 -25.72 12.76
C ASP A 86 24.04 -26.11 13.15
N TYR A 87 24.35 -27.41 13.19
CA TYR A 87 25.68 -27.88 13.51
C TYR A 87 26.74 -27.31 12.57
N TYR A 88 26.53 -27.39 11.24
CA TYR A 88 27.48 -26.87 10.26
C TYR A 88 27.50 -25.32 10.19
N SER A 89 26.52 -24.65 10.79
CA SER A 89 26.48 -23.18 10.92
C SER A 89 27.42 -22.66 12.03
N TRP A 90 27.81 -23.52 12.97
CA TRP A 90 28.62 -23.14 14.13
C TRP A 90 30.04 -22.71 13.77
N PRO A 91 30.73 -21.97 14.68
CA PRO A 91 32.13 -21.63 14.51
C PRO A 91 33.03 -22.87 14.38
N ARG A 92 34.14 -22.73 13.62
CA ARG A 92 35.21 -23.75 13.47
C ARG A 92 34.80 -25.10 12.87
N GLN A 93 33.74 -25.14 12.08
CA GLN A 93 33.37 -26.32 11.30
C GLN A 93 34.12 -26.37 9.97
N ASP A 94 34.81 -27.48 9.69
CA ASP A 94 35.54 -27.67 8.43
C ASP A 94 34.58 -27.89 7.25
N ASP A 95 33.48 -28.61 7.48
CA ASP A 95 32.45 -28.93 6.48
C ASP A 95 31.31 -27.90 6.42
N TRP A 96 31.62 -26.63 6.67
CA TRP A 96 30.64 -25.53 6.71
C TRP A 96 29.81 -25.38 5.42
N HIS A 97 30.34 -25.81 4.28
CA HIS A 97 29.67 -25.77 2.98
C HIS A 97 28.40 -26.65 2.93
N LEU A 98 28.29 -27.64 3.82
CA LEU A 98 27.11 -28.50 3.94
C LEU A 98 25.93 -27.80 4.63
N CYS A 99 26.15 -26.67 5.29
CA CYS A 99 25.11 -25.91 5.97
C CYS A 99 23.95 -25.50 5.03
N LEU A 100 24.28 -24.91 3.87
CA LEU A 100 23.31 -24.44 2.88
C LEU A 100 22.36 -25.54 2.36
N PRO A 101 22.84 -26.68 1.84
CA PRO A 101 21.94 -27.72 1.33
C PRO A 101 21.07 -28.36 2.41
N TYR A 102 21.52 -28.39 3.67
CA TYR A 102 20.70 -28.87 4.79
C TYR A 102 19.61 -27.87 5.17
N TYR A 103 19.88 -26.58 5.26
CA TYR A 103 18.84 -25.57 5.50
C TYR A 103 17.82 -25.46 4.35
N GLN A 104 18.26 -25.64 3.10
CA GLN A 104 17.32 -25.70 1.97
C GLN A 104 16.34 -26.88 2.07
N LYS A 105 16.80 -28.02 2.59
CA LYS A 105 15.98 -29.23 2.74
C LYS A 105 15.13 -29.23 4.01
N SER A 106 15.51 -28.46 5.03
CA SER A 106 14.73 -28.34 6.27
C SER A 106 13.46 -27.51 6.10
N GLY A 107 13.41 -26.62 5.10
CA GLY A 107 12.28 -25.70 4.93
C GLY A 107 12.14 -24.68 6.05
N MET A 108 13.16 -24.55 6.90
CA MET A 108 13.17 -23.64 8.03
C MET A 108 13.17 -22.19 7.56
N ARG A 109 12.42 -21.34 8.26
CA ARG A 109 12.39 -19.90 7.97
C ARG A 109 13.71 -19.25 8.42
N VAL A 110 14.11 -18.21 7.68
CA VAL A 110 15.37 -17.47 7.94
C VAL A 110 15.38 -16.85 9.34
N ASP A 111 14.24 -16.40 9.84
CA ASP A 111 14.13 -15.83 11.19
C ASP A 111 14.36 -16.86 12.30
N GLU A 112 13.99 -18.12 12.07
CA GLU A 112 14.26 -19.25 12.97
C GLU A 112 15.76 -19.55 13.01
N VAL A 113 16.39 -19.66 11.85
CA VAL A 113 17.84 -19.91 11.72
C VAL A 113 18.65 -18.84 12.45
N VAL A 114 18.32 -17.57 12.23
CA VAL A 114 19.00 -16.43 12.89
C VAL A 114 18.81 -16.48 14.41
N ARG A 115 17.61 -16.81 14.88
CA ARG A 115 17.32 -16.91 16.31
C ARG A 115 18.05 -18.06 16.99
N GLN A 116 18.13 -19.22 16.34
CA GLN A 116 18.90 -20.37 16.83
C GLN A 116 20.40 -20.05 16.89
N ALA A 117 20.94 -19.36 15.90
CA ALA A 117 22.33 -18.91 15.92
C ALA A 117 22.63 -17.95 17.09
N ILE A 118 21.71 -17.04 17.41
CA ILE A 118 21.84 -16.12 18.56
C ILE A 118 21.75 -16.89 19.88
N GLN A 119 20.80 -17.81 20.01
CA GLN A 119 20.66 -18.64 21.20
C GLN A 119 21.91 -19.49 21.45
N HIS A 120 22.44 -20.14 20.42
CA HIS A 120 23.68 -20.92 20.54
C HIS A 120 24.85 -20.07 21.03
N ARG A 121 24.99 -18.84 20.52
CA ARG A 121 26.00 -17.89 21.01
C ARG A 121 25.81 -17.56 22.50
N GLN A 122 24.59 -17.31 22.95
CA GLN A 122 24.33 -16.94 24.35
C GLN A 122 24.67 -18.07 25.34
N HIS A 123 24.57 -19.34 24.90
CA HIS A 123 24.85 -20.51 25.73
C HIS A 123 26.32 -20.98 25.65
N SER A 124 27.07 -20.56 24.63
CA SER A 124 28.48 -20.90 24.49
C SER A 124 29.35 -20.11 25.47
N LYS A 125 30.19 -20.82 26.24
CA LYS A 125 31.16 -20.23 27.19
C LYS A 125 32.37 -19.59 26.50
N GLU A 126 32.51 -19.75 25.18
CA GLU A 126 33.63 -19.22 24.40
C GLU A 126 33.37 -17.79 23.94
N GLN A 127 33.61 -16.81 24.82
CA GLN A 127 33.62 -15.38 24.49
C GLN A 127 34.95 -14.96 23.82
N THR A 128 35.37 -15.64 22.76
CA THR A 128 36.57 -15.24 22.00
C THR A 128 36.16 -14.36 20.81
N SER A 129 36.77 -13.17 20.70
CA SER A 129 36.36 -12.10 19.77
C SER A 129 36.52 -12.40 18.27
N VAL A 130 37.24 -13.46 17.89
CA VAL A 130 37.69 -13.63 16.49
C VAL A 130 36.75 -14.47 15.63
N TYR A 131 35.88 -15.32 16.21
CA TYR A 131 34.99 -16.22 15.45
C TYR A 131 33.63 -16.41 16.14
N VAL A 132 32.85 -15.34 16.24
CA VAL A 132 31.57 -15.32 16.97
C VAL A 132 30.46 -16.10 16.24
N TYR A 133 30.45 -16.06 14.92
CA TYR A 133 29.52 -16.79 14.06
C TYR A 133 30.29 -17.59 13.00
N GLY A 134 29.77 -18.76 12.62
CA GLY A 134 30.45 -19.67 11.70
C GLY A 134 30.34 -19.27 10.23
N ARG A 135 31.31 -19.71 9.42
CA ARG A 135 31.32 -19.48 7.97
C ARG A 135 30.11 -20.07 7.25
N GLY A 136 29.57 -21.18 7.77
CA GLY A 136 28.37 -21.81 7.24
C GLY A 136 27.13 -20.92 7.36
N LEU A 137 26.96 -20.26 8.51
CA LEU A 137 25.88 -19.30 8.72
C LEU A 137 26.00 -18.10 7.78
N MET A 138 27.21 -17.55 7.63
CA MET A 138 27.44 -16.41 6.73
C MET A 138 27.16 -16.79 5.26
N ALA A 139 27.63 -17.96 4.81
CA ALA A 139 27.36 -18.44 3.45
C ALA A 139 25.86 -18.68 3.20
N TYR A 140 25.12 -19.17 4.19
CA TYR A 140 23.68 -19.30 4.12
C TYR A 140 23.00 -17.93 4.05
N LEU A 141 23.37 -16.99 4.92
CA LEU A 141 22.81 -15.64 4.92
C LEU A 141 23.14 -14.90 3.62
N ASP A 142 24.34 -15.02 3.07
CA ASP A 142 24.72 -14.43 1.77
C ASP A 142 23.83 -14.98 0.64
N TRP A 143 23.64 -16.30 0.60
CA TRP A 143 22.77 -16.92 -0.40
C TRP A 143 21.33 -16.43 -0.27
N VAL A 144 20.81 -16.41 0.96
CA VAL A 144 19.44 -15.95 1.24
C VAL A 144 19.27 -14.47 0.91
N LEU A 145 20.20 -13.61 1.31
CA LEU A 145 20.03 -12.16 1.25
C LEU A 145 20.34 -11.58 -0.13
N PHE A 146 21.20 -12.21 -0.92
CA PHE A 146 21.63 -11.69 -2.24
C PHE A 146 21.22 -12.53 -3.45
N ARG A 147 21.01 -13.85 -3.30
CA ARG A 147 20.89 -14.77 -4.47
C ARG A 147 19.58 -15.56 -4.54
N SER A 148 18.90 -15.73 -3.42
CA SER A 148 17.71 -16.57 -3.31
C SER A 148 16.45 -15.86 -3.82
N ASP A 149 15.44 -16.62 -4.23
CA ASP A 149 14.08 -16.12 -4.49
C ASP A 149 13.14 -16.36 -3.32
N VAL A 150 13.64 -16.94 -2.22
CA VAL A 150 12.83 -17.22 -1.01
C VAL A 150 12.32 -15.88 -0.44
N PRO A 151 11.01 -15.77 -0.13
CA PRO A 151 10.44 -14.56 0.44
C PRO A 151 11.05 -14.28 1.82
N LEU A 152 11.53 -13.06 2.02
CA LEU A 152 12.09 -12.59 3.28
C LEU A 152 11.05 -11.77 4.04
N ASP A 153 10.33 -12.45 4.92
CA ASP A 153 9.41 -11.81 5.87
C ASP A 153 10.01 -11.93 7.28
N MET A 154 10.79 -10.91 7.66
CA MET A 154 11.50 -10.84 8.93
C MET A 154 11.02 -9.64 9.76
N LYS A 155 10.94 -9.84 11.08
CA LYS A 155 10.63 -8.78 12.04
C LYS A 155 11.84 -7.87 12.25
N GLU A 156 11.57 -6.66 12.69
CA GLU A 156 12.60 -5.63 12.92
C GLU A 156 13.72 -6.09 13.86
N ASP A 157 13.39 -6.72 14.97
CA ASP A 157 14.39 -7.26 15.91
C ASP A 157 15.33 -8.27 15.24
N THR A 158 14.80 -9.11 14.35
CA THR A 158 15.58 -10.14 13.65
C THR A 158 16.42 -9.53 12.54
N SER A 159 15.89 -8.56 11.79
CA SER A 159 16.66 -7.81 10.79
C SER A 159 17.80 -7.03 11.41
N ASN A 160 17.55 -6.36 12.56
CA ASN A 160 18.60 -5.70 13.34
C ASN A 160 19.64 -6.71 13.87
N SER A 161 19.21 -7.91 14.25
CA SER A 161 20.13 -8.97 14.65
C SER A 161 21.02 -9.44 13.50
N VAL A 162 20.50 -9.54 12.27
CA VAL A 162 21.31 -9.83 11.07
C VAL A 162 22.35 -8.73 10.85
N LEU A 163 21.98 -7.45 10.96
CA LEU A 163 22.95 -6.35 10.87
C LEU A 163 24.07 -6.48 11.91
N ASN A 164 23.72 -6.80 13.16
CA ASN A 164 24.71 -7.02 14.22
C ASN A 164 25.62 -8.24 13.96
N ILE A 165 25.09 -9.31 13.35
CA ILE A 165 25.89 -10.49 12.96
C ILE A 165 26.94 -10.10 11.90
N TYR A 166 26.54 -9.36 10.87
CA TYR A 166 27.45 -8.89 9.83
C TYR A 166 28.47 -7.88 10.37
N ALA A 167 28.05 -6.95 11.23
CA ALA A 167 28.97 -6.00 11.85
C ALA A 167 30.08 -6.69 12.65
N GLN A 168 29.79 -7.83 13.28
CA GLN A 168 30.74 -8.57 14.10
C GLN A 168 31.59 -9.58 13.34
N THR A 169 31.07 -10.12 12.23
CA THR A 169 31.72 -11.22 11.48
C THR A 169 32.45 -10.71 10.24
N SER A 170 31.88 -9.72 9.57
CA SER A 170 32.36 -9.18 8.30
C SER A 170 31.91 -7.70 8.16
N PRO A 171 32.45 -6.79 8.99
CA PRO A 171 32.02 -5.39 9.02
C PRO A 171 32.11 -4.73 7.64
N GLU A 172 33.14 -5.05 6.85
CA GLU A 172 33.34 -4.50 5.50
C GLU A 172 32.18 -4.79 4.52
N GLN A 173 31.37 -5.83 4.78
CA GLN A 173 30.21 -6.16 3.96
C GLN A 173 28.93 -5.44 4.42
N LEU A 174 28.96 -4.73 5.54
CA LEU A 174 27.79 -4.02 6.08
C LEU A 174 27.20 -2.97 5.11
N PRO A 175 28.01 -2.14 4.40
CA PRO A 175 27.48 -1.23 3.38
C PRO A 175 26.82 -1.97 2.22
N THR A 176 27.44 -3.06 1.74
CA THR A 176 26.91 -3.94 0.70
C THR A 176 25.60 -4.60 1.14
N LEU A 177 25.51 -5.04 2.40
CA LEU A 177 24.28 -5.58 2.98
C LEU A 177 23.16 -4.53 3.00
N LEU A 178 23.44 -3.31 3.45
CA LEU A 178 22.42 -2.26 3.58
C LEU A 178 21.91 -1.75 2.23
N LEU A 179 22.77 -1.73 1.21
CA LEU A 179 22.48 -1.15 -0.10
C LEU A 179 22.05 -2.19 -1.15
N LEU A 180 22.62 -3.40 -1.12
CA LEU A 180 22.51 -4.38 -2.20
C LEU A 180 21.76 -5.65 -1.80
N SER A 181 21.42 -5.84 -0.52
CA SER A 181 20.69 -7.02 -0.08
C SER A 181 19.18 -6.86 -0.15
N ARG A 182 18.47 -7.99 -0.05
CA ARG A 182 17.01 -8.05 0.06
C ARG A 182 16.51 -7.86 1.51
N LEU A 183 17.38 -7.48 2.46
CA LEU A 183 17.00 -7.29 3.86
C LEU A 183 16.09 -6.07 4.00
N GLN A 184 14.92 -6.28 4.60
CA GLN A 184 13.91 -5.24 4.85
C GLN A 184 13.62 -5.13 6.36
N ASN A 185 12.88 -4.08 6.74
CA ASN A 185 12.38 -3.85 8.10
C ASN A 185 13.45 -3.65 9.19
N TYR A 186 14.64 -3.13 8.89
CA TYR A 186 15.64 -2.80 9.92
C TYR A 186 15.47 -1.36 10.45
N SER A 187 15.89 -1.13 11.70
CA SER A 187 15.90 0.20 12.32
C SER A 187 16.98 1.07 11.65
N PRO A 188 16.63 2.26 11.13
CA PRO A 188 17.60 3.18 10.56
C PRO A 188 18.62 3.67 11.59
N GLU A 189 18.24 3.80 12.86
CA GLU A 189 19.13 4.19 13.95
C GLU A 189 20.18 3.10 14.21
N THR A 190 19.78 1.83 14.16
CA THR A 190 20.71 0.71 14.33
C THR A 190 21.68 0.62 13.17
N ALA A 191 21.20 0.78 11.93
CA ALA A 191 22.04 0.78 10.74
C ALA A 191 23.04 1.95 10.76
N GLN A 192 22.60 3.15 11.12
CA GLN A 192 23.46 4.34 11.21
C GLN A 192 24.53 4.16 12.29
N ARG A 193 24.15 3.71 13.49
CA ARG A 193 25.12 3.43 14.57
C ARG A 193 26.22 2.48 14.11
N LEU A 194 25.86 1.36 13.49
CA LEU A 194 26.83 0.36 13.03
C LEU A 194 27.73 0.87 11.90
N LEU A 195 27.21 1.74 11.02
CA LEU A 195 28.03 2.38 9.99
C LEU A 195 28.99 3.43 10.57
N THR A 196 28.56 4.19 11.57
CA THR A 196 29.44 5.12 12.31
C THR A 196 30.58 4.36 13.01
N GLU A 197 30.25 3.27 13.71
CA GLU A 197 31.25 2.38 14.33
C GLU A 197 32.25 1.83 13.29
N LEU A 198 31.76 1.48 12.09
CA LEU A 198 32.62 1.02 11.00
C LEU A 198 33.53 2.14 10.46
N SER A 199 33.05 3.37 10.33
CA SER A 199 33.90 4.49 9.91
C SER A 199 35.00 4.80 10.92
N GLU A 200 34.66 4.81 12.23
CA GLU A 200 35.64 5.02 13.31
C GLU A 200 36.71 3.90 13.31
N LEU A 201 36.28 2.65 13.09
CA LEU A 201 37.19 1.51 12.95
C LEU A 201 38.13 1.67 11.75
N LYS A 202 37.63 2.09 10.58
CA LYS A 202 38.47 2.31 9.39
C LYS A 202 39.45 3.47 9.56
N GLU A 203 39.00 4.57 10.17
CA GLU A 203 39.86 5.71 10.51
C GLU A 203 40.99 5.29 11.45
N SER A 204 40.69 4.46 12.47
CA SER A 204 41.71 3.94 13.39
C SER A 204 42.74 3.03 12.71
N ARG A 205 42.39 2.41 11.57
CA ARG A 205 43.26 1.54 10.77
C ARG A 205 43.97 2.28 9.62
N GLY A 206 43.66 3.57 9.42
CA GLY A 206 44.20 4.36 8.31
C GLY A 206 43.66 3.95 6.92
N GLU A 207 42.53 3.25 6.88
CA GLU A 207 41.88 2.81 5.64
C GLU A 207 41.00 3.92 5.07
N GLN A 208 41.08 4.18 3.76
CA GLN A 208 40.19 5.15 3.12
C GLN A 208 38.77 4.58 3.02
N SER A 209 37.78 5.40 3.39
CA SER A 209 36.36 5.08 3.24
C SER A 209 36.02 4.91 1.75
N SER A 210 35.46 3.76 1.38
CA SER A 210 35.05 3.47 0.00
C SER A 210 33.82 4.30 -0.38
N THR A 211 33.56 4.45 -1.69
CA THR A 211 32.35 5.14 -2.20
C THR A 211 31.05 4.53 -1.65
N LEU A 212 31.04 3.22 -1.40
CA LEU A 212 29.90 2.49 -0.85
C LEU A 212 29.69 2.77 0.65
N ASP A 213 30.78 2.96 1.42
CA ASP A 213 30.74 3.36 2.83
C ASP A 213 30.15 4.76 2.98
N GLN A 214 30.57 5.70 2.12
CA GLN A 214 30.06 7.07 2.09
C GLN A 214 28.57 7.09 1.73
N LEU A 215 28.15 6.30 0.73
CA LEU A 215 26.75 6.23 0.30
C LEU A 215 25.82 5.64 1.37
N ALA A 216 26.28 4.64 2.12
CA ALA A 216 25.50 4.02 3.19
C ALA A 216 25.26 4.98 4.37
N ASN A 217 26.24 5.82 4.72
CA ASN A 217 26.14 6.85 5.75
C ASN A 217 25.21 8.02 5.37
N VAL A 218 24.99 8.21 4.07
CA VAL A 218 24.27 9.35 3.50
C VAL A 218 22.75 9.10 3.41
N LYS A 219 22.17 8.04 3.99
CA LYS A 219 20.73 7.72 3.85
C LYS A 219 19.78 8.89 4.24
N GLY A 220 20.21 9.82 5.08
CA GLY A 220 19.49 11.08 5.38
C GLY A 220 19.77 12.26 4.42
N GLU A 221 20.92 12.28 3.76
CA GLU A 221 21.38 13.35 2.84
C GLU A 221 21.36 12.93 1.37
N LEU A 222 21.02 11.67 1.05
CA LEU A 222 21.09 11.09 -0.29
C LEU A 222 20.18 11.83 -1.27
N VAL A 223 19.00 12.26 -0.81
CA VAL A 223 18.11 13.07 -1.63
C VAL A 223 18.78 14.40 -1.99
N GLN A 224 19.46 15.05 -1.05
CA GLN A 224 20.13 16.33 -1.27
C GLN A 224 21.35 16.17 -2.19
N VAL A 225 22.18 15.15 -1.98
CA VAL A 225 23.36 14.86 -2.81
C VAL A 225 22.96 14.48 -4.24
N CYS A 226 21.99 13.58 -4.40
CA CYS A 226 21.52 13.16 -5.72
C CYS A 226 20.76 14.28 -6.46
N THR A 227 20.11 15.19 -5.73
CA THR A 227 19.47 16.38 -6.33
C THR A 227 20.53 17.41 -6.75
N ALA A 228 21.60 17.58 -5.97
CA ALA A 228 22.70 18.50 -6.28
C ALA A 228 23.60 18.00 -7.43
N HIS A 229 23.70 16.68 -7.62
CA HIS A 229 24.50 16.05 -8.66
C HIS A 229 23.67 15.03 -9.48
N PRO A 230 22.82 15.49 -10.41
CA PRO A 230 21.93 14.62 -11.22
C PRO A 230 22.66 13.55 -12.03
N GLU A 231 23.92 13.80 -12.42
CA GLU A 231 24.80 12.86 -13.13
C GLU A 231 25.03 11.54 -12.37
N ILE A 232 24.83 11.55 -11.05
CA ILE A 232 24.93 10.36 -10.21
C ILE A 232 23.74 9.42 -10.42
N ILE A 233 22.58 9.96 -10.84
CA ILE A 233 21.34 9.19 -11.03
C ILE A 233 21.12 8.80 -12.49
N HIS A 234 21.44 9.68 -13.44
CA HIS A 234 21.25 9.42 -14.86
C HIS A 234 22.47 9.87 -15.68
N THR A 235 22.75 9.13 -16.76
CA THR A 235 23.76 9.46 -17.76
C THR A 235 23.07 9.81 -19.06
N GLY A 236 23.26 11.05 -19.53
CA GLY A 236 22.59 11.54 -20.74
C GLY A 236 21.06 11.68 -20.57
N VAL A 237 20.33 11.50 -21.67
CA VAL A 237 18.89 11.80 -21.77
C VAL A 237 17.99 10.60 -21.43
N SER A 238 18.52 9.37 -21.48
CA SER A 238 17.67 8.15 -21.48
C SER A 238 18.17 6.97 -20.66
N GLU A 239 19.28 7.07 -19.92
CA GLU A 239 19.81 5.94 -19.15
C GLU A 239 20.02 6.27 -17.66
N PHE A 240 19.56 5.37 -16.79
CA PHE A 240 19.93 5.41 -15.37
C PHE A 240 21.37 4.94 -15.20
N THR A 241 22.09 5.56 -14.27
CA THR A 241 23.36 5.01 -13.79
C THR A 241 23.12 3.69 -13.06
N PRO A 242 24.17 2.89 -12.77
CA PRO A 242 24.04 1.73 -11.90
C PRO A 242 23.39 2.05 -10.55
N LEU A 243 23.65 3.25 -9.99
CA LEU A 243 23.00 3.70 -8.77
C LEU A 243 21.52 4.04 -9.00
N GLY A 244 21.19 4.77 -10.06
CA GLY A 244 19.79 5.06 -10.43
C GLY A 244 18.98 3.77 -10.62
N GLN A 245 19.57 2.77 -11.28
CA GLN A 245 18.94 1.46 -11.50
C GLN A 245 18.78 0.66 -10.20
N LEU A 246 19.76 0.73 -9.29
CA LEU A 246 19.67 0.13 -7.96
C LEU A 246 18.56 0.80 -7.14
N MET A 247 18.51 2.14 -7.11
CA MET A 247 17.45 2.88 -6.43
C MET A 247 16.08 2.56 -7.02
N ARG A 248 15.99 2.40 -8.34
CA ARG A 248 14.76 1.99 -9.04
C ARG A 248 14.23 0.64 -8.55
N CYS A 249 15.12 -0.31 -8.27
CA CYS A 249 14.76 -1.64 -7.79
C CYS A 249 14.46 -1.69 -6.28
N HIS A 250 15.24 -0.96 -5.47
CA HIS A 250 15.24 -1.14 -4.01
C HIS A 250 14.55 0.00 -3.24
N THR A 251 14.56 1.22 -3.77
CA THR A 251 13.98 2.42 -3.14
C THR A 251 13.25 3.31 -4.16
N PRO A 252 12.26 2.76 -4.89
CA PRO A 252 11.62 3.46 -6.00
C PRO A 252 10.98 4.79 -5.55
N THR A 253 10.34 4.82 -4.39
CA THR A 253 9.71 6.05 -3.86
C THR A 253 10.74 7.17 -3.64
N THR A 254 11.91 6.86 -3.09
CA THR A 254 13.01 7.82 -2.90
C THR A 254 13.57 8.29 -4.24
N LEU A 255 13.75 7.37 -5.21
CA LEU A 255 14.17 7.74 -6.56
C LEU A 255 13.18 8.71 -7.21
N LEU A 256 11.87 8.44 -7.13
CA LEU A 256 10.85 9.29 -7.73
C LEU A 256 10.82 10.69 -7.08
N GLN A 257 11.05 10.77 -5.76
CA GLN A 257 11.19 12.05 -5.06
C GLN A 257 12.42 12.83 -5.55
N ILE A 258 13.57 12.18 -5.69
CA ILE A 258 14.79 12.79 -6.23
C ILE A 258 14.55 13.28 -7.65
N LEU A 259 13.97 12.46 -8.53
CA LEU A 259 13.66 12.85 -9.90
C LEU A 259 12.72 14.07 -9.94
N ALA A 260 11.72 14.14 -9.05
CA ALA A 260 10.81 15.27 -8.97
C ALA A 260 11.50 16.56 -8.49
N GLU A 261 12.49 16.47 -7.60
CA GLU A 261 13.33 17.60 -7.19
C GLU A 261 14.30 18.03 -8.30
N ILE A 262 14.92 17.09 -9.04
CA ILE A 262 15.79 17.38 -10.20
C ILE A 262 15.00 18.10 -11.30
N VAL A 263 13.77 17.65 -11.62
CA VAL A 263 12.86 18.34 -12.55
C VAL A 263 12.44 19.71 -12.01
N GLY A 264 12.17 19.81 -10.70
CA GLY A 264 11.86 21.09 -10.05
C GLY A 264 13.00 22.10 -10.12
N GLY A 265 14.26 21.63 -10.06
CA GLY A 265 15.47 22.42 -10.20
C GLY A 265 15.87 22.74 -11.65
N GLY A 266 15.17 22.15 -12.64
CA GLY A 266 15.41 22.39 -14.07
C GLY A 266 16.64 21.66 -14.65
N ALA A 267 17.23 20.71 -13.92
CA ALA A 267 18.39 19.96 -14.40
C ALA A 267 18.01 18.88 -15.44
N ILE A 268 16.76 18.41 -15.43
CA ILE A 268 16.19 17.53 -16.44
C ILE A 268 14.77 17.98 -16.80
N THR A 269 14.37 17.79 -18.06
CA THR A 269 12.99 18.09 -18.48
C THR A 269 12.02 17.00 -18.02
N LEU A 270 10.72 17.32 -17.93
CA LEU A 270 9.69 16.34 -17.60
C LEU A 270 9.70 15.18 -18.59
N GLU A 271 9.75 15.48 -19.89
CA GLU A 271 9.76 14.47 -20.97
C GLU A 271 10.98 13.54 -20.90
N SER A 272 12.19 14.09 -20.68
CA SER A 272 13.39 13.25 -20.51
C SER A 272 13.30 12.34 -19.27
N CYS A 273 12.69 12.83 -18.18
CA CYS A 273 12.45 12.01 -17.00
C CYS A 273 11.43 10.89 -17.26
N LEU A 274 10.40 11.15 -18.07
CA LEU A 274 9.44 10.12 -18.48
C LEU A 274 10.12 9.05 -19.33
N GLN A 275 10.98 9.44 -20.28
CA GLN A 275 11.77 8.51 -21.10
C GLN A 275 12.68 7.62 -20.25
N LEU A 276 13.33 8.18 -19.22
CA LEU A 276 14.12 7.40 -18.24
C LEU A 276 13.28 6.33 -17.53
N LEU A 277 12.08 6.70 -17.06
CA LEU A 277 11.18 5.78 -16.37
C LEU A 277 10.57 4.73 -17.31
N GLU A 278 10.41 5.05 -18.59
CA GLU A 278 9.92 4.13 -19.63
C GLU A 278 10.97 3.13 -20.10
N ASN A 279 12.26 3.47 -19.98
CA ASN A 279 13.42 2.58 -20.20
C ASN A 279 13.37 1.82 -21.54
N ASN A 280 12.87 2.46 -22.60
CA ASN A 280 12.69 1.86 -23.94
C ASN A 280 11.85 0.57 -23.95
N CYS A 281 10.97 0.36 -22.97
CA CYS A 281 10.07 -0.78 -22.93
C CYS A 281 8.78 -0.45 -23.69
N ASP A 282 8.40 -1.30 -24.67
CA ASP A 282 7.15 -1.18 -25.46
C ASP A 282 5.85 -1.34 -24.64
N THR A 283 5.94 -1.35 -23.31
CA THR A 283 4.78 -1.36 -22.43
C THR A 283 4.08 0.00 -22.47
N ALA A 284 2.78 -0.01 -22.77
CA ALA A 284 1.95 1.19 -22.72
C ALA A 284 2.12 1.97 -21.41
N ARG A 285 2.32 3.29 -21.51
CA ARG A 285 2.56 4.23 -20.40
C ARG A 285 1.60 4.04 -19.22
N CYS A 286 0.32 3.71 -19.49
CA CYS A 286 -0.70 3.46 -18.48
C CYS A 286 -0.45 2.23 -17.57
N ARG A 287 0.41 1.30 -17.99
CA ARG A 287 0.82 0.13 -17.22
C ARG A 287 2.07 0.38 -16.36
N ASN A 288 2.79 1.48 -16.59
CA ASN A 288 3.98 1.82 -15.84
C ASN A 288 3.61 2.55 -14.53
N ASN A 289 3.61 1.81 -13.41
CA ASN A 289 3.28 2.38 -12.10
C ASN A 289 4.28 3.46 -11.66
N GLN A 290 5.56 3.38 -12.08
CA GLN A 290 6.59 4.36 -11.72
C GLN A 290 6.31 5.71 -12.37
N VAL A 291 5.90 5.74 -13.64
CA VAL A 291 5.47 6.97 -14.34
C VAL A 291 4.26 7.59 -13.65
N ARG A 292 3.24 6.78 -13.31
CA ARG A 292 2.05 7.27 -12.60
C ARG A 292 2.41 7.87 -11.24
N GLU A 293 3.18 7.15 -10.43
CA GLU A 293 3.59 7.60 -9.09
C GLU A 293 4.49 8.85 -9.15
N PHE A 294 5.34 8.95 -10.17
CA PHE A 294 6.17 10.12 -10.42
C PHE A 294 5.31 11.36 -10.71
N LEU A 295 4.35 11.26 -11.64
CA LEU A 295 3.43 12.35 -11.96
C LEU A 295 2.58 12.75 -10.76
N GLU A 296 2.16 11.78 -9.93
CA GLU A 296 1.48 12.05 -8.66
C GLU A 296 2.36 12.85 -7.69
N ILE A 297 3.66 12.52 -7.55
CA ILE A 297 4.62 13.27 -6.72
C ILE A 297 4.82 14.68 -7.25
N VAL A 298 4.96 14.86 -8.57
CA VAL A 298 5.10 16.17 -9.20
C VAL A 298 3.88 17.04 -8.91
N LEU A 299 2.67 16.49 -9.08
CA LEU A 299 1.42 17.22 -8.86
C LEU A 299 1.05 17.39 -7.38
N ASN A 300 1.59 16.60 -6.47
CA ASN A 300 1.33 16.76 -5.02
C ASN A 300 2.15 17.89 -4.38
N ASP A 301 3.06 18.54 -5.12
CA ASP A 301 3.87 19.67 -4.64
C ASP A 301 3.40 21.01 -5.25
N ALA A 302 2.90 21.92 -4.40
CA ALA A 302 2.45 23.24 -4.82
C ALA A 302 3.54 24.15 -5.40
N ARG A 303 4.83 23.82 -5.24
CA ARG A 303 5.96 24.57 -5.82
C ARG A 303 6.09 24.34 -7.33
N ARG A 304 5.60 23.21 -7.85
CA ARG A 304 5.81 22.76 -9.24
C ARG A 304 4.69 23.18 -10.21
N LYS A 305 4.17 24.40 -10.05
CA LYS A 305 3.01 24.90 -10.83
C LYS A 305 3.22 24.92 -12.35
N PHE A 306 4.46 25.11 -12.79
CA PHE A 306 4.82 25.22 -14.21
C PHE A 306 4.56 23.92 -14.99
N TRP A 307 4.68 22.78 -14.31
CA TRP A 307 4.51 21.46 -14.93
C TRP A 307 3.07 20.95 -14.84
N PHE A 308 2.14 21.74 -14.28
CA PHE A 308 0.78 21.28 -14.03
C PHE A 308 0.07 20.87 -15.32
N GLU A 309 0.11 21.68 -16.37
CA GLU A 309 -0.66 21.41 -17.60
C GLU A 309 -0.22 20.10 -18.27
N GLU A 310 1.09 19.92 -18.45
CA GLU A 310 1.67 18.73 -19.07
C GLU A 310 1.51 17.49 -18.16
N ALA A 311 1.87 17.59 -16.88
CA ALA A 311 1.81 16.46 -15.96
C ALA A 311 0.36 16.02 -15.67
N ALA A 312 -0.58 16.96 -15.53
CA ALA A 312 -1.99 16.63 -15.29
C ALA A 312 -2.63 16.02 -16.54
N SER A 313 -2.32 16.53 -17.73
CA SER A 313 -2.79 15.96 -19.01
C SER A 313 -2.39 14.48 -19.13
N LEU A 314 -1.11 14.18 -18.95
CA LEU A 314 -0.58 12.82 -19.01
C LEU A 314 -1.15 11.92 -17.91
N LEU A 315 -1.26 12.41 -16.68
CA LEU A 315 -1.77 11.61 -15.58
C LEU A 315 -3.27 11.30 -15.73
N CYS A 316 -4.06 12.26 -16.20
CA CYS A 316 -5.47 12.06 -16.50
C CYS A 316 -5.66 11.01 -17.61
N GLU A 317 -4.86 11.06 -18.68
CA GLU A 317 -4.87 10.04 -19.72
C GLU A 317 -4.56 8.64 -19.16
N ILE A 318 -3.52 8.54 -18.33
CA ILE A 318 -3.15 7.29 -17.65
C ILE A 318 -4.30 6.76 -16.80
N TYR A 319 -4.94 7.61 -15.99
CA TYR A 319 -6.07 7.17 -15.16
C TYR A 319 -7.25 6.69 -15.99
N VAL A 320 -7.66 7.43 -17.03
CA VAL A 320 -8.77 7.02 -17.89
C VAL A 320 -8.45 5.70 -18.59
N GLN A 321 -7.26 5.56 -19.18
CA GLN A 321 -6.86 4.30 -19.83
C GLN A 321 -6.84 3.11 -18.86
N ARG A 322 -6.39 3.32 -17.61
CA ARG A 322 -6.41 2.28 -16.58
C ARG A 322 -7.82 1.88 -16.17
N LEU A 323 -8.72 2.84 -16.04
CA LEU A 323 -10.14 2.58 -15.75
C LEU A 323 -10.81 1.78 -16.89
N LEU A 324 -10.53 2.14 -18.14
CA LEU A 324 -11.05 1.42 -19.32
C LEU A 324 -10.51 -0.01 -19.42
N LEU A 325 -9.23 -0.22 -19.09
CA LEU A 325 -8.59 -1.53 -19.11
C LEU A 325 -8.87 -2.36 -17.84
N GLY A 326 -9.60 -1.82 -16.86
CA GLY A 326 -9.85 -2.47 -15.57
C GLY A 326 -8.57 -2.74 -14.77
N LEU A 327 -7.50 -1.97 -15.02
CA LEU A 327 -6.23 -2.12 -14.33
C LEU A 327 -6.37 -1.65 -12.89
N ARG A 328 -6.13 -2.55 -11.94
CA ARG A 328 -6.12 -2.23 -10.51
C ARG A 328 -4.72 -1.79 -10.08
N ALA A 329 -4.65 -0.88 -9.11
CA ALA A 329 -3.40 -0.66 -8.40
C ALA A 329 -2.96 -1.99 -7.76
N GLN A 330 -1.73 -2.43 -8.03
CA GLN A 330 -1.20 -3.59 -7.32
C GLN A 330 -1.09 -3.23 -5.83
N PRO A 331 -1.57 -4.08 -4.91
CA PRO A 331 -1.25 -3.89 -3.51
C PRO A 331 0.26 -4.02 -3.37
N GLN A 332 0.93 -2.90 -3.07
CA GLN A 332 2.22 -3.00 -2.38
C GLN A 332 1.95 -3.85 -1.14
N SER A 333 2.73 -4.90 -0.93
CA SER A 333 2.59 -5.80 0.22
C SER A 333 2.76 -4.99 1.50
N HIS A 334 1.66 -4.49 2.04
CA HIS A 334 1.65 -3.67 3.23
C HIS A 334 1.70 -4.61 4.44
N VAL A 335 2.90 -4.85 4.97
CA VAL A 335 3.09 -5.58 6.23
C VAL A 335 3.29 -4.54 7.33
N GLY A 336 2.18 -4.05 7.87
CA GLY A 336 2.14 -3.18 9.03
C GLY A 336 0.82 -3.36 9.77
N PRO A 337 0.75 -3.09 11.09
CA PRO A 337 -0.49 -3.20 11.83
C PRO A 337 -1.45 -2.07 11.41
N GLY A 338 -2.31 -2.34 10.45
CA GLY A 338 -3.36 -1.43 10.00
C GLY A 338 -3.82 -1.70 8.57
N PRO A 339 -5.03 -1.26 8.18
CA PRO A 339 -5.46 -1.32 6.79
C PRO A 339 -4.45 -0.56 5.92
N PRO A 340 -4.13 -1.01 4.69
CA PRO A 340 -3.30 -0.24 3.76
C PRO A 340 -3.91 1.15 3.66
N ARG A 341 -3.19 2.16 4.15
CA ARG A 341 -3.69 3.54 4.12
C ARG A 341 -3.75 3.94 2.67
N LEU A 342 -4.95 4.18 2.16
CA LEU A 342 -5.13 4.81 0.87
C LEU A 342 -4.35 6.12 0.89
N HIS A 343 -3.24 6.20 0.14
CA HIS A 343 -2.55 7.46 -0.06
C HIS A 343 -3.36 8.29 -1.06
N MET A 344 -4.43 8.92 -0.55
CA MET A 344 -5.07 10.04 -1.22
C MET A 344 -4.09 11.21 -1.11
N PRO A 345 -3.72 11.87 -2.22
CA PRO A 345 -2.87 13.05 -2.19
C PRO A 345 -3.41 14.05 -1.16
N SER A 346 -2.53 14.57 -0.30
CA SER A 346 -2.89 15.35 0.90
C SER A 346 -3.48 16.73 0.60
N GLY A 347 -3.77 17.05 -0.67
CA GLY A 347 -4.31 18.33 -1.09
C GLY A 347 -3.31 19.49 -1.00
N ASN A 348 -2.04 19.22 -0.63
CA ASN A 348 -0.99 20.24 -0.47
C ASN A 348 -0.34 20.66 -1.80
N GLY A 349 -0.89 20.20 -2.92
CA GLY A 349 -0.44 20.50 -4.27
C GLY A 349 -1.61 20.82 -5.20
N HIS A 350 -1.68 20.11 -6.32
CA HIS A 350 -2.66 20.32 -7.38
C HIS A 350 -3.89 19.40 -7.29
N PHE A 351 -3.82 18.33 -6.51
CA PHE A 351 -4.98 17.53 -6.12
C PHE A 351 -5.87 18.33 -5.16
N ALA A 352 -7.18 18.36 -5.38
CA ALA A 352 -8.12 19.05 -4.51
C ALA A 352 -8.96 18.09 -3.68
N THR A 353 -9.57 18.61 -2.61
CA THR A 353 -10.60 17.87 -1.89
C THR A 353 -11.77 17.57 -2.83
N ARG A 354 -12.18 16.30 -2.89
CA ARG A 354 -13.33 15.87 -3.69
C ARG A 354 -14.61 16.46 -3.10
N PHE A 355 -15.57 16.80 -3.96
CA PHE A 355 -16.89 17.19 -3.49
C PHE A 355 -17.61 16.02 -2.82
N SER A 356 -18.31 16.29 -1.71
CA SER A 356 -18.99 15.26 -0.91
C SER A 356 -20.14 14.56 -1.64
N TRP A 357 -20.74 15.20 -2.66
CA TRP A 357 -21.78 14.59 -3.47
C TRP A 357 -21.26 13.45 -4.37
N LEU A 358 -19.97 13.42 -4.69
CA LEU A 358 -19.37 12.36 -5.52
C LEU A 358 -19.41 10.99 -4.82
N ASP A 359 -19.42 10.97 -3.48
CA ASP A 359 -19.46 9.72 -2.70
C ASP A 359 -20.84 9.04 -2.72
N HIS A 360 -21.85 9.73 -3.25
CA HIS A 360 -23.20 9.23 -3.41
C HIS A 360 -23.51 8.81 -4.85
N ILE A 361 -22.56 8.93 -5.78
CA ILE A 361 -22.70 8.52 -7.18
C ILE A 361 -22.03 7.15 -7.40
N PRO A 362 -22.57 6.30 -8.29
CA PRO A 362 -21.90 5.08 -8.73
C PRO A 362 -20.46 5.34 -9.23
N PRO A 363 -19.48 4.47 -8.91
CA PRO A 363 -19.63 3.18 -8.22
C PRO A 363 -19.61 3.27 -6.69
N VAL A 364 -19.39 4.44 -6.09
CA VAL A 364 -19.24 4.58 -4.64
C VAL A 364 -20.59 4.37 -3.93
N ASN A 365 -21.65 5.04 -4.41
CA ASN A 365 -23.03 5.01 -3.91
C ASN A 365 -23.25 5.45 -2.45
N SER A 366 -22.29 5.22 -1.56
CA SER A 366 -22.31 5.62 -0.16
C SER A 366 -20.90 5.89 0.35
N PRO A 367 -20.69 6.92 1.19
CA PRO A 367 -19.41 7.18 1.86
C PRO A 367 -18.87 5.94 2.62
N SER A 368 -19.76 5.09 3.15
CA SER A 368 -19.38 3.86 3.84
C SER A 368 -18.69 2.83 2.93
N ALA A 369 -18.88 2.90 1.61
CA ALA A 369 -18.17 2.04 0.67
C ALA A 369 -16.65 2.34 0.64
N LEU A 370 -16.27 3.60 0.85
CA LEU A 370 -14.88 4.02 0.88
C LEU A 370 -14.14 3.58 2.15
N THR A 371 -14.87 3.34 3.23
CA THR A 371 -14.32 2.83 4.51
C THR A 371 -14.38 1.30 4.61
N ALA A 372 -15.04 0.63 3.66
CA ALA A 372 -15.16 -0.82 3.64
C ALA A 372 -13.80 -1.50 3.36
N ARG A 373 -13.57 -2.64 4.01
CA ARG A 373 -12.39 -3.47 3.77
C ARG A 373 -12.43 -4.04 2.36
N CYS A 374 -11.30 -4.02 1.65
CA CYS A 374 -11.20 -4.58 0.31
C CYS A 374 -11.22 -6.13 0.40
N PRO A 375 -12.16 -6.82 -0.29
CA PRO A 375 -12.19 -8.29 -0.35
C PRO A 375 -11.01 -8.88 -1.13
N HIS A 376 -10.33 -8.07 -1.94
CA HIS A 376 -9.15 -8.49 -2.71
C HIS A 376 -7.83 -8.30 -1.96
N VAL A 377 -7.85 -7.72 -0.76
CA VAL A 377 -6.68 -7.57 0.11
C VAL A 377 -6.83 -8.55 1.28
N SER A 378 -6.11 -9.67 1.23
CA SER A 378 -6.09 -10.63 2.32
C SER A 378 -5.24 -10.09 3.47
N MET A 379 -5.88 -9.76 4.60
CA MET A 379 -5.16 -9.47 5.83
C MET A 379 -4.92 -10.78 6.57
N VAL A 380 -3.66 -11.18 6.72
CA VAL A 380 -3.28 -12.22 7.67
C VAL A 380 -3.37 -11.60 9.07
N THR A 381 -4.45 -11.88 9.80
CA THR A 381 -4.56 -11.50 11.22
C THR A 381 -3.80 -12.48 12.10
N PRO A 382 -2.96 -12.03 13.05
CA PRO A 382 -2.22 -12.92 13.94
C PRO A 382 -3.10 -13.31 15.14
N SER A 383 -4.02 -14.27 14.95
CA SER A 383 -4.73 -14.89 16.07
C SER A 383 -5.19 -16.31 15.72
N GLY A 384 -4.62 -17.29 16.41
CA GLY A 384 -5.28 -18.56 16.71
C GLY A 384 -5.13 -19.68 15.69
N LEU A 385 -4.29 -20.66 16.04
CA LEU A 385 -4.36 -22.08 15.68
C LEU A 385 -5.56 -22.52 14.82
N ARG A 386 -5.31 -22.89 13.56
CA ARG A 386 -5.56 -24.25 13.01
C ARG A 386 -5.33 -24.34 11.49
N THR A 387 -4.39 -25.23 11.15
CA THR A 387 -4.47 -26.26 10.09
C THR A 387 -5.21 -25.92 8.78
N SER A 388 -4.48 -25.66 7.70
CA SER A 388 -4.43 -26.53 6.51
C SER A 388 -3.59 -25.84 5.43
N SER A 389 -2.54 -26.54 5.02
CA SER A 389 -1.56 -26.15 4.02
C SER A 389 -2.09 -26.46 2.62
N LEU A 390 -2.11 -25.45 1.76
CA LEU A 390 -1.94 -25.61 0.31
C LEU A 390 -1.15 -24.39 -0.24
N PRO A 391 -0.18 -24.60 -1.15
CA PRO A 391 0.76 -23.57 -1.55
C PRO A 391 0.15 -22.61 -2.58
N LEU A 392 0.34 -21.30 -2.37
CA LEU A 392 0.04 -20.26 -3.36
C LEU A 392 1.07 -20.32 -4.50
N SER A 393 0.65 -20.92 -5.61
CA SER A 393 1.33 -20.85 -6.90
C SER A 393 1.36 -19.41 -7.40
N MET A 394 2.54 -18.98 -7.84
CA MET A 394 2.69 -17.83 -8.72
C MET A 394 1.82 -18.02 -9.97
N HIS A 395 0.94 -17.06 -10.23
CA HIS A 395 0.40 -16.84 -11.57
C HIS A 395 0.63 -15.40 -11.97
N THR A 396 1.55 -15.25 -12.91
CA THR A 396 1.57 -14.20 -13.92
C THR A 396 0.20 -14.04 -14.57
N GLY A 397 -0.17 -12.78 -14.85
CA GLY A 397 -1.28 -12.33 -15.70
C GLY A 397 -2.28 -13.37 -16.20
N GLY A 398 -3.47 -13.38 -15.59
CA GLY A 398 -4.63 -14.06 -16.12
C GLY A 398 -5.86 -13.21 -15.90
N ALA A 399 -6.29 -12.49 -16.94
CA ALA A 399 -7.65 -11.98 -17.03
C ALA A 399 -8.61 -13.17 -16.94
N LYS A 400 -9.24 -13.37 -15.77
CA LYS A 400 -10.37 -14.28 -15.65
C LYS A 400 -11.50 -13.70 -16.50
N LYS A 401 -11.80 -14.34 -17.64
CA LYS A 401 -13.05 -14.17 -18.37
C LYS A 401 -14.21 -14.46 -17.42
N GLY A 402 -15.21 -13.58 -17.47
CA GLY A 402 -16.28 -13.45 -16.50
C GLY A 402 -17.14 -14.70 -16.29
N GLY A 403 -17.46 -14.95 -15.03
CA GLY A 403 -18.76 -15.49 -14.64
C GLY A 403 -19.69 -14.31 -14.34
N GLU A 404 -20.89 -14.36 -14.89
CA GLU A 404 -21.95 -13.39 -14.64
C GLU A 404 -22.24 -13.28 -13.13
N GLY A 405 -22.06 -12.10 -12.56
CA GLY A 405 -22.57 -11.76 -11.22
C GLY A 405 -21.57 -11.45 -10.10
N GLU A 406 -20.25 -11.42 -10.32
CA GLU A 406 -19.32 -10.90 -9.30
C GLU A 406 -19.36 -9.35 -9.30
N ALA A 407 -20.09 -8.76 -8.35
CA ALA A 407 -20.15 -7.31 -8.16
C ALA A 407 -18.73 -6.73 -8.03
N ALA A 408 -18.37 -5.81 -8.93
CA ALA A 408 -17.08 -5.14 -8.92
C ALA A 408 -16.87 -4.44 -7.57
N CYS A 409 -15.69 -4.63 -6.97
CA CYS A 409 -15.39 -4.04 -5.67
C CYS A 409 -15.39 -2.50 -5.72
N THR A 410 -16.11 -1.87 -4.80
CA THR A 410 -16.31 -0.41 -4.71
C THR A 410 -15.49 0.25 -3.60
N CYS A 411 -14.51 -0.46 -3.02
CA CYS A 411 -13.71 0.10 -1.94
C CYS A 411 -12.73 1.17 -2.47
N ALA A 412 -12.26 2.03 -1.55
CA ALA A 412 -11.35 3.12 -1.92
C ALA A 412 -10.07 2.65 -2.62
N PHE A 413 -9.56 1.46 -2.26
CA PHE A 413 -8.37 0.89 -2.89
C PHE A 413 -8.62 0.49 -4.36
N CYS A 414 -9.73 -0.19 -4.64
CA CYS A 414 -10.08 -0.58 -6.01
C CYS A 414 -10.46 0.61 -6.89
N LEU A 415 -10.99 1.68 -6.28
CA LEU A 415 -11.38 2.90 -6.97
C LEU A 415 -10.30 3.99 -6.96
N GLN A 416 -9.08 3.70 -6.51
CA GLN A 416 -8.05 4.71 -6.27
C GLN A 416 -7.80 5.63 -7.48
N ASP A 417 -7.69 5.05 -8.68
CA ASP A 417 -7.44 5.81 -9.91
C ASP A 417 -8.64 6.74 -10.25
N LEU A 418 -9.89 6.30 -10.02
CA LEU A 418 -11.09 7.13 -10.18
C LEU A 418 -11.12 8.28 -9.15
N LEU A 419 -10.82 7.98 -7.88
CA LEU A 419 -10.84 8.98 -6.81
C LEU A 419 -9.78 10.07 -7.06
N LYS A 420 -8.57 9.68 -7.48
CA LYS A 420 -7.50 10.63 -7.82
C LYS A 420 -7.84 11.47 -9.06
N LEU A 421 -8.44 10.86 -10.09
CA LEU A 421 -8.93 11.59 -11.27
C LEU A 421 -10.00 12.63 -10.88
N GLN A 422 -10.98 12.25 -10.08
CA GLN A 422 -11.99 13.18 -9.57
C GLN A 422 -11.35 14.33 -8.76
N SER A 423 -10.37 14.02 -7.91
CA SER A 423 -9.62 15.03 -7.15
C SER A 423 -8.88 16.05 -8.02
N LEU A 424 -8.31 15.62 -9.16
CA LEU A 424 -7.69 16.53 -10.13
C LEU A 424 -8.74 17.42 -10.82
N LEU A 425 -9.87 16.85 -11.23
CA LEU A 425 -10.95 17.61 -11.88
C LEU A 425 -11.66 18.59 -10.94
N CYS A 426 -11.71 18.28 -9.64
CA CYS A 426 -12.18 19.20 -8.59
C CYS A 426 -11.21 20.38 -8.35
N SER A 427 -9.99 20.34 -8.88
CA SER A 427 -8.99 21.37 -8.64
C SER A 427 -9.34 22.68 -9.34
N ASN A 428 -9.13 23.79 -8.63
CA ASN A 428 -9.21 25.14 -9.22
C ASN A 428 -8.14 25.37 -10.29
N ARG A 429 -7.14 24.49 -10.38
CA ARG A 429 -6.10 24.52 -11.42
C ARG A 429 -6.51 23.79 -12.69
N ALA A 430 -7.54 22.95 -12.66
CA ALA A 430 -8.02 22.24 -13.84
C ALA A 430 -8.52 23.25 -14.89
N ASN A 431 -7.72 23.47 -15.93
CA ASN A 431 -8.01 24.40 -17.01
C ASN A 431 -9.04 23.79 -17.99
N PRO A 432 -9.71 24.61 -18.82
CA PRO A 432 -10.69 24.11 -19.79
C PRO A 432 -10.10 23.12 -20.83
N GLU A 433 -8.80 23.21 -21.11
CA GLU A 433 -8.09 22.32 -22.04
C GLU A 433 -8.03 20.89 -21.51
N LEU A 434 -7.55 20.71 -20.28
CA LEU A 434 -7.49 19.43 -19.58
C LEU A 434 -8.88 18.80 -19.47
N VAL A 435 -9.88 19.60 -19.12
CA VAL A 435 -11.27 19.14 -19.01
C VAL A 435 -11.79 18.61 -20.35
N ARG A 436 -11.52 19.33 -21.45
CA ARG A 436 -11.92 18.91 -22.79
C ARG A 436 -11.19 17.65 -23.25
N GLN A 437 -9.91 17.52 -22.92
CA GLN A 437 -9.15 16.31 -23.20
C GLN A 437 -9.76 15.10 -22.49
N VAL A 438 -10.02 15.21 -21.18
CA VAL A 438 -10.65 14.13 -20.40
C VAL A 438 -12.03 13.81 -20.96
N GLN A 439 -12.83 14.82 -21.30
CA GLN A 439 -14.12 14.65 -21.95
C GLN A 439 -14.00 13.84 -23.25
N GLY A 440 -13.08 14.20 -24.14
CA GLY A 440 -12.86 13.48 -25.40
C GLY A 440 -12.46 12.02 -25.21
N LEU A 441 -11.76 11.69 -24.11
CA LEU A 441 -11.40 10.30 -23.79
C LEU A 441 -12.58 9.47 -23.27
N VAL A 442 -13.57 10.09 -22.62
CA VAL A 442 -14.69 9.38 -21.96
C VAL A 442 -16.01 9.46 -22.71
N GLU A 443 -16.18 10.40 -23.65
CA GLU A 443 -17.46 10.67 -24.32
C GLU A 443 -18.04 9.43 -25.01
N ALA A 444 -17.20 8.64 -25.67
CA ALA A 444 -17.60 7.41 -26.36
C ALA A 444 -17.58 6.15 -25.49
N ARG A 445 -17.52 6.28 -24.15
CA ARG A 445 -17.27 5.19 -23.19
C ARG A 445 -18.22 5.26 -21.98
N THR A 446 -19.52 5.31 -22.23
CA THR A 446 -20.55 5.37 -21.17
C THR A 446 -20.59 4.14 -20.26
N ASP A 447 -19.94 3.05 -20.66
CA ASP A 447 -19.74 1.82 -19.92
C ASP A 447 -18.61 1.89 -18.88
N MET A 448 -17.80 2.96 -18.91
CA MET A 448 -16.69 3.15 -17.97
C MET A 448 -17.18 3.30 -16.53
N ILE A 449 -16.46 2.65 -15.60
CA ILE A 449 -16.72 2.79 -14.17
C ILE A 449 -16.55 4.27 -13.75
N GLY A 450 -17.58 4.83 -13.12
CA GLY A 450 -17.57 6.22 -12.65
C GLY A 450 -17.79 7.26 -13.75
N TRP A 451 -18.22 6.86 -14.95
CA TRP A 451 -18.47 7.76 -16.08
C TRP A 451 -19.34 8.97 -15.70
N ASP A 452 -20.47 8.74 -15.01
CA ASP A 452 -21.40 9.81 -14.62
C ASP A 452 -20.70 10.91 -13.81
N SER A 453 -19.86 10.51 -12.85
CA SER A 453 -19.13 11.46 -11.99
C SER A 453 -18.11 12.28 -12.78
N ILE A 454 -17.41 11.68 -13.73
CA ILE A 454 -16.42 12.35 -14.57
C ILE A 454 -17.11 13.26 -15.59
N TRP A 455 -18.19 12.79 -16.21
CA TRP A 455 -18.98 13.55 -17.17
C TRP A 455 -19.56 14.81 -16.53
N ILE A 456 -20.13 14.70 -15.32
CA ILE A 456 -20.62 15.86 -14.56
C ILE A 456 -19.48 16.86 -14.30
N LEU A 457 -18.32 16.39 -13.80
CA LEU A 457 -17.17 17.24 -13.50
C LEU A 457 -16.59 17.93 -14.74
N CYS A 458 -16.70 17.31 -15.92
CA CYS A 458 -16.22 17.93 -17.16
C CYS A 458 -17.21 18.95 -17.73
N ASN A 459 -18.52 18.66 -17.65
CA ASN A 459 -19.53 19.45 -18.37
C ASN A 459 -20.14 20.59 -17.55
N PHE A 460 -20.05 20.58 -16.21
CA PHE A 460 -20.79 21.54 -15.38
C PHE A 460 -20.45 23.02 -15.66
N ARG A 461 -19.21 23.30 -16.08
CA ARG A 461 -18.72 24.66 -16.37
C ARG A 461 -19.25 25.22 -17.69
N HIS A 462 -19.54 24.36 -18.68
CA HIS A 462 -19.92 24.77 -20.03
C HIS A 462 -21.39 24.49 -20.36
N GLN A 463 -21.96 23.43 -19.77
CA GLN A 463 -23.32 22.97 -20.05
C GLN A 463 -24.14 22.85 -18.76
N THR A 464 -24.16 23.91 -17.95
CA THR A 464 -24.82 23.90 -16.63
C THR A 464 -26.28 23.42 -16.71
N LYS A 465 -27.04 23.81 -17.73
CA LYS A 465 -28.42 23.36 -17.90
C LYS A 465 -28.54 21.85 -18.09
N VAL A 466 -27.81 21.29 -19.04
CA VAL A 466 -27.85 19.85 -19.36
C VAL A 466 -27.40 19.02 -18.16
N VAL A 467 -26.36 19.47 -17.46
CA VAL A 467 -25.89 18.80 -16.24
C VAL A 467 -26.91 18.90 -15.10
N THR A 468 -27.59 20.05 -14.96
CA THR A 468 -28.66 20.20 -13.95
C THR A 468 -29.78 19.21 -14.20
N GLU A 469 -30.27 19.14 -15.43
CA GLU A 469 -31.34 18.22 -15.85
C GLU A 469 -30.90 16.77 -15.60
N PHE A 470 -29.68 16.41 -15.99
CA PHE A 470 -29.12 15.08 -15.77
C PHE A 470 -29.03 14.68 -14.28
N VAL A 471 -28.52 15.58 -13.42
CA VAL A 471 -28.39 15.30 -11.98
C VAL A 471 -29.74 15.23 -11.30
N VAL A 472 -30.70 16.07 -11.71
CA VAL A 472 -32.08 15.96 -11.26
C VAL A 472 -32.62 14.59 -11.65
N ASP A 473 -32.58 14.22 -12.93
CA ASP A 473 -33.22 13.00 -13.44
C ASP A 473 -32.67 11.70 -12.82
N LYS A 474 -31.36 11.64 -12.57
CA LYS A 474 -30.69 10.40 -12.16
C LYS A 474 -30.30 10.36 -10.67
N TYR A 475 -30.14 11.51 -10.02
CA TYR A 475 -29.56 11.62 -8.68
C TYR A 475 -30.25 12.67 -7.78
N HIS A 476 -31.59 12.66 -7.73
CA HIS A 476 -32.40 13.58 -6.92
C HIS A 476 -31.84 13.84 -5.50
N GLN A 477 -31.37 12.79 -4.81
CA GLN A 477 -30.87 12.83 -3.43
C GLN A 477 -29.58 13.63 -3.22
N ILE A 478 -28.81 13.93 -4.28
CA ILE A 478 -27.55 14.67 -4.18
C ILE A 478 -27.67 16.12 -4.64
N VAL A 479 -28.81 16.48 -5.25
CA VAL A 479 -29.03 17.75 -5.95
C VAL A 479 -28.68 18.98 -5.11
N ALA A 480 -29.10 19.01 -3.83
CA ALA A 480 -28.80 20.11 -2.92
C ALA A 480 -27.29 20.24 -2.66
N LYS A 481 -26.61 19.14 -2.29
CA LYS A 481 -25.16 19.11 -2.07
C LYS A 481 -24.36 19.47 -3.32
N PHE A 482 -24.83 19.00 -4.48
CA PHE A 482 -24.27 19.33 -5.78
C PHE A 482 -24.34 20.84 -6.06
N ALA A 483 -25.53 21.44 -5.88
CA ALA A 483 -25.75 22.87 -6.08
C ALA A 483 -24.92 23.73 -5.12
N THR A 484 -24.91 23.41 -3.82
CA THR A 484 -24.09 24.13 -2.81
C THR A 484 -22.60 24.11 -3.16
N SER A 485 -22.12 23.03 -3.77
CA SER A 485 -20.69 22.88 -4.11
C SER A 485 -20.28 23.59 -5.40
N LEU A 486 -21.18 23.71 -6.40
CA LEU A 486 -20.83 24.16 -7.75
C LEU A 486 -21.50 25.47 -8.20
N TYR A 487 -22.65 25.81 -7.63
CA TYR A 487 -23.41 27.01 -8.02
C TYR A 487 -23.07 28.21 -7.16
N GLU A 488 -22.37 28.00 -6.03
CA GLU A 488 -21.97 29.07 -5.11
C GLU A 488 -23.17 30.02 -4.85
N ARG A 489 -22.99 31.34 -5.06
CA ARG A 489 -24.04 32.36 -4.93
C ARG A 489 -24.65 32.82 -6.26
N HIS A 490 -24.62 31.98 -7.30
CA HIS A 490 -25.21 32.30 -8.61
C HIS A 490 -26.73 32.03 -8.63
N LEU A 491 -27.53 33.05 -8.30
CA LEU A 491 -28.99 32.95 -8.17
C LEU A 491 -29.69 32.33 -9.39
N ASP A 492 -29.21 32.64 -10.59
CA ASP A 492 -29.70 32.12 -11.88
C ASP A 492 -29.61 30.59 -11.98
N LYS A 493 -28.50 30.00 -11.51
CA LYS A 493 -28.30 28.54 -11.50
C LYS A 493 -29.22 27.84 -10.50
N TRP A 494 -29.43 28.45 -9.34
CA TRP A 494 -30.37 27.95 -8.33
C TRP A 494 -31.82 28.02 -8.81
N GLN A 495 -32.22 29.11 -9.48
CA GLN A 495 -33.53 29.22 -10.11
C GLN A 495 -33.74 28.17 -11.20
N LEU A 496 -32.73 27.93 -12.04
CA LEU A 496 -32.78 26.88 -13.05
C LEU A 496 -33.04 25.51 -12.41
N LEU A 497 -32.35 25.22 -11.30
CA LEU A 497 -32.52 23.97 -10.57
C LEU A 497 -33.92 23.81 -9.99
N LEU A 498 -34.48 24.86 -9.36
CA LEU A 498 -35.85 24.85 -8.86
C LEU A 498 -36.85 24.54 -9.98
N ARG A 499 -36.70 25.19 -11.14
CA ARG A 499 -37.57 24.95 -12.30
C ARG A 499 -37.46 23.52 -12.82
N CYS A 500 -36.25 22.92 -12.84
CA CYS A 500 -36.07 21.53 -13.25
C CYS A 500 -36.79 20.57 -12.28
N LEU A 501 -36.63 20.76 -10.97
CA LEU A 501 -37.30 19.94 -9.95
C LEU A 501 -38.83 20.08 -10.00
N GLU A 502 -39.33 21.29 -10.17
CA GLU A 502 -40.77 21.55 -10.33
C GLU A 502 -41.35 20.90 -11.58
N GLY A 503 -40.62 20.97 -12.70
CA GLY A 503 -41.00 20.28 -13.93
C GLY A 503 -41.19 18.78 -13.70
N ARG A 504 -40.22 18.13 -13.05
CA ARG A 504 -40.29 16.70 -12.71
C ARG A 504 -41.40 16.37 -11.71
N LEU A 505 -41.65 17.23 -10.72
CA LEU A 505 -42.76 17.05 -9.77
C LEU A 505 -44.12 17.13 -10.47
N ARG A 506 -44.29 18.06 -11.43
CA ARG A 506 -45.52 18.18 -12.24
C ARG A 506 -45.70 16.96 -13.13
N GLU A 507 -44.64 16.51 -13.81
CA GLU A 507 -44.65 15.30 -14.64
C GLU A 507 -45.06 14.07 -13.83
N ALA A 508 -44.42 13.83 -12.67
CA ALA A 508 -44.74 12.72 -11.77
C ALA A 508 -46.22 12.74 -11.31
N THR A 509 -46.79 13.93 -11.11
CA THR A 509 -48.19 14.11 -10.71
C THR A 509 -49.16 13.92 -11.88
N SER A 510 -48.74 14.19 -13.12
CA SER A 510 -49.57 14.11 -14.33
C SER A 510 -49.65 12.71 -14.96
N VAL A 511 -48.65 11.85 -14.74
CA VAL A 511 -48.53 10.49 -15.35
C VAL A 511 -49.41 9.44 -14.65
N GLY A 512 -50.24 9.84 -13.67
CA GLY A 512 -51.24 8.99 -13.00
C GLY A 512 -52.35 8.41 -13.90
N SER A 513 -52.14 8.22 -15.21
CA SER A 513 -53.18 7.68 -16.09
C SER A 513 -52.76 6.68 -17.18
N ARG A 514 -51.52 6.55 -17.69
CA ARG A 514 -51.31 5.62 -18.85
C ARG A 514 -50.03 4.79 -19.00
N SER A 515 -48.97 4.92 -18.20
CA SER A 515 -47.88 3.92 -18.24
C SER A 515 -46.91 4.05 -17.07
N ALA A 516 -46.70 2.94 -16.35
CA ALA A 516 -45.76 2.75 -15.24
C ALA A 516 -45.82 3.86 -14.17
N SER A 517 -46.60 3.63 -13.12
CA SER A 517 -46.64 4.50 -11.93
C SER A 517 -45.21 4.76 -11.42
N PRO A 518 -44.72 6.01 -11.34
CA PRO A 518 -43.58 6.30 -10.48
C PRO A 518 -43.95 5.83 -9.07
N SER A 519 -43.06 5.10 -8.41
CA SER A 519 -43.37 4.60 -7.08
C SER A 519 -43.64 5.80 -6.15
N GLU A 520 -44.58 5.72 -5.21
CA GLU A 520 -44.79 6.79 -4.22
C GLU A 520 -43.47 7.17 -3.50
N SER A 521 -42.50 6.24 -3.47
CA SER A 521 -41.14 6.46 -2.99
C SER A 521 -40.36 7.49 -3.83
N ASP A 522 -40.45 7.44 -5.16
CA ASP A 522 -39.75 8.36 -6.08
C ASP A 522 -40.30 9.78 -5.99
N GLN A 523 -41.63 9.93 -5.88
CA GLN A 523 -42.24 11.24 -5.70
C GLN A 523 -41.87 11.87 -4.34
N ASN A 524 -41.81 11.05 -3.29
CA ASN A 524 -41.40 11.50 -1.95
C ASN A 524 -39.90 11.88 -1.91
N THR A 525 -39.03 11.16 -2.61
CA THR A 525 -37.60 11.51 -2.67
C THR A 525 -37.35 12.78 -3.46
N LEU A 526 -38.05 13.00 -4.58
CA LEU A 526 -38.00 14.24 -5.34
C LEU A 526 -38.52 15.43 -4.53
N LEU A 527 -39.61 15.25 -3.78
CA LEU A 527 -40.13 16.28 -2.88
C LEU A 527 -39.16 16.61 -1.74
N SER A 528 -38.46 15.60 -1.19
CA SER A 528 -37.39 15.80 -0.21
C SER A 528 -36.26 16.63 -0.80
N ALA A 529 -35.80 16.29 -2.00
CA ALA A 529 -34.75 17.02 -2.70
C ALA A 529 -35.14 18.50 -2.93
N TYR A 530 -36.39 18.77 -3.29
CA TYR A 530 -36.89 20.14 -3.43
C TYR A 530 -36.85 20.93 -2.11
N LYS A 531 -37.25 20.31 -0.99
CA LYS A 531 -37.16 20.93 0.35
C LYS A 531 -35.72 21.19 0.76
N ASP A 532 -34.79 20.29 0.43
CA ASP A 532 -33.38 20.44 0.73
C ASP A 532 -32.78 21.62 -0.05
N VAL A 533 -33.09 21.74 -1.35
CA VAL A 533 -32.66 22.89 -2.17
C VAL A 533 -33.19 24.21 -1.60
N LEU A 534 -34.48 24.27 -1.22
CA LEU A 534 -35.04 25.47 -0.59
C LEU A 534 -34.35 25.81 0.73
N SER A 535 -34.03 24.80 1.54
CA SER A 535 -33.31 24.99 2.81
C SER A 535 -31.92 25.57 2.58
N GLU A 536 -31.17 25.06 1.61
CA GLU A 536 -29.84 25.57 1.24
C GLU A 536 -29.92 27.00 0.68
N MET A 537 -30.91 27.30 -0.17
CA MET A 537 -31.11 28.66 -0.69
C MET A 537 -31.42 29.67 0.42
N VAL A 538 -32.22 29.29 1.42
CA VAL A 538 -32.47 30.12 2.60
C VAL A 538 -31.18 30.41 3.34
N GLU A 539 -30.20 29.49 3.37
CA GLU A 539 -28.91 29.69 4.01
C GLU A 539 -27.89 30.45 3.14
N LEU A 540 -28.06 30.49 1.81
CA LEU A 540 -27.09 31.13 0.92
C LEU A 540 -27.42 32.58 0.57
N PHE A 541 -28.71 32.91 0.39
CA PHE A 541 -29.18 34.18 -0.17
C PHE A 541 -29.84 35.12 0.83
N SER A 542 -29.87 36.43 0.54
CA SER A 542 -30.64 37.38 1.34
C SER A 542 -32.14 37.07 1.27
N ALA A 543 -32.92 37.62 2.20
CA ALA A 543 -34.37 37.41 2.18
C ALA A 543 -35.02 37.94 0.91
N GLU A 544 -34.52 39.06 0.38
CA GLU A 544 -34.98 39.67 -0.88
C GLU A 544 -34.62 38.80 -2.07
N GLU A 545 -33.37 38.36 -2.17
CA GLU A 545 -32.89 37.50 -3.26
C GLU A 545 -33.62 36.16 -3.28
N PHE A 546 -33.84 35.57 -2.11
CA PHE A 546 -34.60 34.34 -1.95
C PHE A 546 -36.05 34.51 -2.44
N LEU A 547 -36.72 35.58 -2.03
CA LEU A 547 -38.09 35.87 -2.48
C LEU A 547 -38.16 36.07 -4.00
N MET A 548 -37.17 36.73 -4.60
CA MET A 548 -37.08 36.90 -6.05
C MET A 548 -36.80 35.60 -6.81
N ALA A 549 -36.28 34.57 -6.14
CA ALA A 549 -35.96 33.28 -6.75
C ALA A 549 -37.11 32.28 -6.73
N LEU A 550 -38.11 32.49 -5.88
CA LEU A 550 -39.24 31.59 -5.75
C LEU A 550 -40.15 31.62 -6.99
N PRO A 551 -40.77 30.49 -7.34
CA PRO A 551 -41.74 30.42 -8.43
C PRO A 551 -42.97 31.30 -8.14
N ALA A 552 -43.46 31.99 -9.15
CA ALA A 552 -44.65 32.85 -9.03
C ALA A 552 -45.95 32.05 -8.77
N ASP A 553 -45.97 30.78 -9.17
CA ASP A 553 -47.08 29.84 -9.03
C ASP A 553 -46.92 28.87 -7.84
N GLY A 554 -45.93 29.11 -6.96
CA GLY A 554 -45.67 28.27 -5.79
C GLY A 554 -46.77 28.33 -4.73
N SER A 555 -47.13 27.18 -4.16
CA SER A 555 -48.09 27.13 -3.03
C SER A 555 -47.53 27.86 -1.81
N MET A 556 -48.19 28.95 -1.43
CA MET A 556 -47.81 29.74 -0.25
C MET A 556 -47.79 28.92 1.03
N TYR A 557 -48.71 27.96 1.19
CA TYR A 557 -48.73 27.08 2.36
C TYR A 557 -47.47 26.24 2.48
N PHE A 558 -46.92 25.78 1.35
CA PHE A 558 -45.69 24.98 1.31
C PHE A 558 -44.42 25.84 1.52
N LEU A 559 -44.38 27.04 0.93
CA LEU A 559 -43.20 27.91 0.95
C LEU A 559 -43.07 28.74 2.24
N LEU A 560 -44.16 28.96 2.97
CA LEU A 560 -44.21 29.82 4.16
C LEU A 560 -43.16 29.46 5.24
N PRO A 561 -42.89 28.19 5.57
CA PRO A 561 -41.86 27.84 6.56
C PRO A 561 -40.46 28.34 6.15
N PHE A 562 -40.13 28.23 4.86
CA PHE A 562 -38.82 28.65 4.32
C PHE A 562 -38.69 30.18 4.26
N ILE A 563 -39.76 30.86 3.84
CA ILE A 563 -39.81 32.34 3.84
C ILE A 563 -39.67 32.88 5.27
N THR A 564 -40.39 32.29 6.23
CA THR A 564 -40.32 32.68 7.65
C THR A 564 -38.90 32.51 8.19
N ARG A 565 -38.26 31.36 7.91
CA ARG A 565 -36.87 31.10 8.30
C ARG A 565 -35.90 32.12 7.70
N SER A 566 -36.06 32.46 6.42
CA SER A 566 -35.24 33.47 5.73
C SER A 566 -35.36 34.86 6.38
N LEU A 567 -36.57 35.28 6.71
CA LEU A 567 -36.82 36.56 7.40
C LEU A 567 -36.26 36.58 8.83
N GLN A 568 -36.45 35.49 9.59
CA GLN A 568 -35.87 35.35 10.93
C GLN A 568 -34.34 35.48 10.89
N ARG A 569 -33.71 34.86 9.91
CA ARG A 569 -32.26 34.92 9.71
C ARG A 569 -31.76 36.33 9.39
N LYS A 570 -32.49 37.06 8.54
CA LYS A 570 -32.22 38.49 8.27
C LYS A 570 -32.26 39.30 9.57
N HIS A 571 -33.30 39.11 10.38
CA HIS A 571 -33.43 39.81 11.66
C HIS A 571 -32.30 39.47 12.64
N LEU A 572 -31.92 38.19 12.76
CA LEU A 572 -30.80 37.75 13.59
C LEU A 572 -29.47 38.36 13.13
N THR A 573 -29.25 38.45 11.83
CA THR A 573 -28.02 39.05 11.25
C THR A 573 -27.95 40.55 11.56
N GLN A 574 -29.07 41.26 11.44
CA GLN A 574 -29.17 42.68 11.82
C GLN A 574 -28.92 42.89 13.32
N LEU A 575 -29.50 42.05 14.18
CA LEU A 575 -29.29 42.11 15.63
C LEU A 575 -27.82 41.87 15.98
N LYS A 576 -27.19 40.85 15.39
CA LYS A 576 -25.76 40.55 15.57
C LYS A 576 -24.88 41.73 15.14
N GLY A 577 -25.20 42.35 14.01
CA GLY A 577 -24.52 43.56 13.53
C GLY A 577 -24.64 44.72 14.52
N HIS A 578 -25.85 44.95 15.03
CA HIS A 578 -26.11 46.00 16.02
C HIS A 578 -25.31 45.78 17.32
N ILE A 579 -25.32 44.57 17.86
CA ILE A 579 -24.54 44.19 19.05
C ILE A 579 -23.04 44.40 18.81
N THR A 580 -22.53 43.95 17.66
CA THR A 580 -21.10 44.08 17.32
C THR A 580 -20.68 45.54 17.17
N SER A 581 -21.53 46.38 16.55
CA SER A 581 -21.26 47.81 16.38
C SER A 581 -21.24 48.56 17.71
N LYS A 582 -22.22 48.31 18.60
CA LYS A 582 -22.26 48.90 19.93
C LYS A 582 -21.10 48.42 20.81
N GLY A 583 -20.74 47.14 20.72
CA GLY A 583 -19.57 46.59 21.40
C GLY A 583 -18.27 47.26 20.97
N LYS A 584 -18.07 47.46 19.66
CA LYS A 584 -16.91 48.20 19.13
C LYS A 584 -16.90 49.66 19.60
N ALA A 585 -18.05 50.34 19.58
CA ALA A 585 -18.16 51.72 20.06
C ALA A 585 -17.80 51.84 21.55
N LEU A 586 -18.24 50.90 22.39
CA LEU A 586 -17.87 50.84 23.80
C LEU A 586 -16.36 50.64 23.98
N MET A 587 -15.75 49.73 23.23
CA MET A 587 -14.29 49.50 23.28
C MET A 587 -13.48 50.73 22.83
N THR A 588 -13.94 51.46 21.82
CA THR A 588 -13.29 52.71 21.41
C THR A 588 -13.42 53.81 22.46
N HIS A 589 -14.57 53.92 23.13
CA HIS A 589 -14.73 54.89 24.22
C HIS A 589 -13.81 54.57 25.42
N LEU A 590 -13.69 53.28 25.77
CA LEU A 590 -12.82 52.82 26.86
C LEU A 590 -11.32 53.00 26.57
N THR A 591 -10.92 53.07 25.30
CA THR A 591 -9.50 53.27 24.90
C THR A 591 -9.13 54.74 24.69
N THR A 592 -10.12 55.64 24.57
CA THR A 592 -9.89 57.09 24.52
C THR A 592 -9.89 57.78 25.88
N GLU A 593 -10.37 57.10 26.93
CA GLU A 593 -10.36 57.59 28.31
C GLU A 593 -9.15 57.09 29.15
N SER A 594 -8.30 56.24 28.55
CA SER A 594 -6.98 55.83 29.06
C SER A 594 -5.87 56.55 28.33
#